data_AF-A0A2I0PCM2-F1
#
_entry.id   AF-A0A2I0PCM2-F1
#
_cell.length_a   1.000
_cell.length_b   1.000
_cell.length_c   1.000
_cell.angle_alpha   90.00
_cell.angle_beta   90.00
_cell.angle_gamma   90.00
#
_symmetry.space_group_name_H-M   'P 1'
#
loop_
_entity.id
_entity.type
_entity.pdbx_description
1 polymer ?
#
loop_
_entity_poly.entity_id
_entity_poly.type
_entity_poly.pdbx_seq_one_letter_code
_entity_poly.pdbx_strand_id
1 'polypeptide(L)' 'MTELSQAAVERIIKKGGAERVSADATETLAELMEEYGTLLAKEAKKMSDHAGRKTLRGADIRMAAEMFK' A
#
# COMPACT_ATOMS: atom_id res chain seq x y z
N MET A 1 -14.73 5.44 3.05
CA MET A 1 -14.56 5.48 1.59
C MET A 1 -13.07 5.51 1.33
N THR A 2 -12.57 4.53 0.61
CA THR A 2 -11.16 4.44 0.22
C THR A 2 -10.85 5.44 -0.88
N GLU A 3 -9.69 6.05 -0.86
CA GLU A 3 -9.11 6.84 -1.94
C GLU A 3 -8.70 5.96 -3.15
N LEU A 4 -8.43 4.67 -2.91
CA LEU A 4 -8.09 3.72 -3.96
C LEU A 4 -9.28 3.42 -4.88
N SER A 5 -9.00 3.43 -6.19
CA SER A 5 -9.97 3.05 -7.21
C SER A 5 -10.35 1.58 -7.08
N GLN A 6 -11.64 1.33 -6.84
CA GLN A 6 -12.22 -0.02 -6.77
C GLN A 6 -11.88 -0.86 -8.03
N ALA A 7 -11.99 -0.27 -9.22
CA ALA A 7 -11.65 -0.96 -10.47
C ALA A 7 -10.16 -1.36 -10.56
N ALA A 8 -9.25 -0.58 -9.95
CA ALA A 8 -7.83 -0.94 -9.91
C ALA A 8 -7.57 -2.08 -8.93
N VAL A 9 -8.22 -2.05 -7.77
CA VAL A 9 -8.13 -3.10 -6.75
C VAL A 9 -8.71 -4.42 -7.29
N GLU A 10 -9.85 -4.39 -7.98
CA GLU A 10 -10.43 -5.58 -8.62
C GLU A 10 -9.46 -6.23 -9.63
N ARG A 11 -8.73 -5.42 -10.42
CA ARG A 11 -7.69 -5.94 -11.33
C ARG A 11 -6.53 -6.60 -10.59
N ILE A 12 -6.15 -6.09 -9.42
CA ILE A 12 -5.12 -6.71 -8.57
C ILE A 12 -5.62 -8.07 -8.07
N ILE A 13 -6.86 -8.15 -7.58
CA ILE A 13 -7.47 -9.40 -7.11
C ILE A 13 -7.52 -10.44 -8.23
N LYS A 14 -7.96 -10.05 -9.43
CA LYS A 14 -7.98 -10.94 -10.61
C LYS A 14 -6.59 -11.41 -11.04
N LYS A 15 -5.57 -10.55 -10.95
CA LYS A 15 -4.17 -10.95 -11.16
C LYS A 15 -3.68 -11.97 -10.13
N GLY A 16 -4.28 -11.99 -8.94
CA GLY A 16 -4.07 -13.02 -7.92
C GLY A 16 -4.74 -14.37 -8.23
N GLY A 17 -5.47 -14.48 -9.34
CA GLY A 17 -6.09 -15.74 -9.79
C GLY A 17 -7.60 -15.85 -9.52
N ALA A 18 -8.23 -14.81 -8.98
CA ALA A 18 -9.69 -14.81 -8.81
C ALA A 18 -10.41 -14.62 -10.15
N GLU A 19 -11.34 -15.52 -10.48
CA GLU A 19 -12.15 -15.42 -11.70
C GLU A 19 -13.29 -14.39 -11.56
N ARG A 20 -13.92 -14.36 -10.38
CA ARG A 20 -14.99 -13.42 -10.00
C ARG A 20 -14.60 -12.70 -8.72
N VAL A 21 -15.01 -11.44 -8.59
CA VAL A 21 -14.72 -10.59 -7.43
C VAL A 21 -16.01 -9.87 -7.02
N SER A 22 -16.34 -9.90 -5.72
CA SER A 22 -17.48 -9.15 -5.18
C SER A 22 -17.09 -7.70 -4.92
N ALA A 23 -18.10 -6.81 -4.84
CA ALA A 23 -17.87 -5.42 -4.43
C ALA A 23 -17.24 -5.36 -3.02
N ASP A 24 -17.77 -6.14 -2.09
CA ASP A 24 -17.27 -6.27 -0.71
C ASP A 24 -15.79 -6.70 -0.64
N ALA A 25 -15.37 -7.69 -1.44
CA ALA A 25 -13.97 -8.11 -1.49
C ALA A 25 -13.05 -7.01 -2.04
N THR A 26 -13.56 -6.21 -2.99
CA THR A 26 -12.82 -5.09 -3.58
C THR A 26 -12.67 -3.95 -2.56
N GLU A 27 -13.74 -3.62 -1.84
CA GLU A 27 -13.74 -2.61 -0.79
C GLU A 27 -12.81 -3.01 0.36
N THR A 28 -12.94 -4.25 0.85
CA THR A 28 -12.09 -4.79 1.93
C THR A 28 -10.61 -4.74 1.58
N LEU A 29 -10.22 -5.17 0.37
CA LEU A 29 -8.82 -5.12 -0.03
C LEU A 29 -8.34 -3.67 -0.17
N ALA A 30 -9.17 -2.77 -0.68
CA ALA A 30 -8.82 -1.36 -0.80
C ALA A 30 -8.51 -0.74 0.58
N GLU A 31 -9.34 -1.02 1.58
CA GLU A 31 -9.14 -0.54 2.95
C GLU A 31 -7.83 -1.06 3.54
N LEU A 32 -7.56 -2.37 3.41
CA LEU A 32 -6.33 -2.98 3.91
C LEU A 32 -5.08 -2.45 3.19
N MET A 33 -5.16 -2.21 1.88
CA MET A 33 -4.05 -1.62 1.11
C MET A 33 -3.73 -0.20 1.57
N GLU A 34 -4.74 0.61 1.91
CA GLU A 34 -4.55 1.97 2.43
C GLU A 34 -3.96 1.98 3.83
N GLU A 35 -4.46 1.12 4.71
CA GLU A 35 -3.93 0.99 6.06
C GLU A 35 -2.44 0.60 6.02
N TYR A 36 -2.12 -0.47 5.27
CA TYR A 36 -0.75 -0.92 5.10
C TYR A 36 0.13 0.14 4.41
N GLY A 37 -0.37 0.77 3.34
CA GLY A 37 0.34 1.82 2.62
C GLY A 37 0.66 3.03 3.50
N THR A 38 -0.27 3.42 4.37
CA THR A 38 -0.10 4.52 5.32
C THR A 38 0.95 4.18 6.38
N LEU A 39 0.89 2.97 6.92
CA LEU A 39 1.86 2.48 7.90
C LEU A 39 3.27 2.41 7.30
N LEU A 40 3.40 1.86 6.09
CA LEU A 40 4.65 1.80 5.36
C LEU A 40 5.22 3.20 5.06
N ALA A 41 4.36 4.14 4.64
CA ALA A 41 4.75 5.52 4.37
C ALA A 41 5.26 6.24 5.62
N LYS A 42 4.66 5.99 6.79
CA LYS A 42 5.12 6.54 8.09
C LYS A 42 6.52 6.04 8.44
N GLU A 43 6.79 4.75 8.31
CA GLU A 43 8.12 4.21 8.60
C GLU A 43 9.18 4.71 7.60
N ALA A 44 8.84 4.73 6.31
CA ALA A 44 9.72 5.29 5.29
C ALA A 44 10.02 6.77 5.56
N LYS A 45 9.04 7.53 6.08
CA LYS A 45 9.24 8.93 6.45
C LYS A 45 10.28 9.08 7.56
N LYS A 46 10.23 8.24 8.61
CA LYS A 46 11.26 8.22 9.67
C LYS A 46 12.65 7.95 9.11
N MET A 47 12.77 7.04 8.14
CA MET A 47 14.05 6.74 7.48
C MET A 47 14.58 7.94 6.69
N SER A 48 13.71 8.61 5.93
CA SER A 48 14.05 9.85 5.22
C SER A 48 14.51 10.94 6.19
N ASP A 49 13.83 11.09 7.33
CA ASP A 49 14.15 12.07 8.36
C ASP A 49 15.49 11.79 9.03
N HIS A 50 15.79 10.52 9.34
CA HIS A 50 17.10 10.11 9.86
C HIS A 50 18.24 10.40 8.86
N ALA A 51 17.96 10.30 7.57
CA ALA A 51 18.89 10.67 6.50
C ALA A 51 18.97 12.19 6.22
N GLY A 52 18.27 13.04 7.00
CA GLY A 52 18.23 14.48 6.84
C GLY A 52 17.51 14.96 5.57
N ARG A 53 16.73 14.10 4.92
CA ARG A 53 16.05 14.40 3.66
C ARG A 53 14.59 14.75 3.90
N LYS A 54 14.14 15.85 3.26
CA LYS A 54 12.72 16.22 3.22
C LYS A 54 11.92 15.40 2.21
N THR A 55 12.55 15.02 1.09
CA THR A 55 11.93 14.24 0.02
C THR A 55 12.06 12.74 0.28
N LEU A 56 10.90 12.08 0.43
CA LEU A 56 10.79 10.63 0.49
C LEU A 56 11.23 10.00 -0.84
N ARG A 57 12.11 9.00 -0.80
CA ARG A 57 12.58 8.27 -2.00
C ARG A 57 12.09 6.83 -1.97
N GLY A 58 12.07 6.20 -3.15
CA GLY A 58 11.72 4.79 -3.26
C GLY A 58 12.63 3.86 -2.43
N ALA A 59 13.88 4.26 -2.16
CA ALA A 59 14.78 3.53 -1.26
C ALA A 59 14.26 3.48 0.18
N ASP A 60 13.62 4.56 0.66
CA ASP A 60 13.04 4.62 2.01
C ASP A 60 11.85 3.69 2.12
N ILE A 61 10.98 3.67 1.09
CA ILE A 61 9.84 2.76 1.01
C ILE A 61 10.30 1.30 1.01
N ARG A 62 11.34 0.97 0.22
CA ARG A 62 11.87 -0.41 0.18
C ARG A 62 12.44 -0.81 1.52
N MET A 63 13.23 0.04 2.16
CA MET A 63 13.82 -0.26 3.46
C MET A 63 12.74 -0.42 4.54
N ALA A 64 11.70 0.42 4.53
CA ALA A 64 10.56 0.27 5.42
C ALA A 64 9.81 -1.06 5.18
N ALA A 65 9.68 -1.50 3.92
CA ALA A 65 9.01 -2.75 3.59
C ALA A 65 9.76 -3.98 4.13
N GLU A 66 11.10 -3.93 4.21
CA GLU A 66 11.90 -5.01 4.79
C GLU A 66 11.67 -5.16 6.31
N MET A 67 11.10 -4.16 7.00
CA MET A 67 10.76 -4.26 8.43
C MET A 67 9.49 -5.08 8.71
N PHE A 68 8.66 -5.33 7.69
CA PHE A 68 7.37 -6.01 7.80
C PHE A 68 7.35 -7.41 7.15
N LYS A 69 8.54 -7.90 6.77
CA LYS A 69 8.73 -9.28 6.30
C LYS A 69 8.79 -10.30 7.45
#